data_AF-D8R314-F1
#
_entry.id   AF-D8R314-F1
#
_cell.length_a   1.000
_cell.length_b   1.000
_cell.length_c   1.000
_cell.angle_alpha   90.00
_cell.angle_beta   90.00
_cell.angle_gamma   90.00
#
_symmetry.space_group_name_H-M   'P 1'
#
loop_
_entity.id
_entity.type
_entity.pdbx_description
1 polymer ?
#
loop_
_entity_poly.entity_id
_entity_poly.type
_entity_poly.pdbx_seq_one_letter_code
_entity_poly.pdbx_strand_id
1 'polypeptide(L)'
;ILVLLTVWRFALGQPAGGDDAQCLRGLKMGFQDVQRSLFSTWNDSTLQNPCFKQSFTSLTGVNCNDNKVVSIFLGGRMLGGTISPAITNCSNLNTLDLSDNQLTGVIPSQIGQLNILAKLNLANNRLGGAIPESLANCTYLSVLDLHKNALTGQIPVSLGSLQRLNSFDVSYNDLSGPIPYALANTSAGIRFNASAFAGNKHLYGYPLPEPKARNLSILGIVGIGLGSGMLSLIVSFTAVCIWLRLSEQRLAAEEGKISQLMP
;
A
#
# COMPACT_ATOMS: atom_id res chain seq x y z
N ILE A 1 3.29 -53.82 -9.84
CA ILE A 1 4.30 -53.69 -8.76
C ILE A 1 5.27 -52.53 -9.01
N LEU A 2 5.81 -52.32 -10.23
CA LEU A 2 6.65 -51.13 -10.51
C LEU A 2 5.90 -49.78 -10.53
N VAL A 3 4.62 -49.73 -10.93
CA VAL A 3 3.84 -48.47 -10.99
C VAL A 3 3.37 -48.00 -9.61
N LEU A 4 3.37 -48.87 -8.60
CA LEU A 4 3.02 -48.52 -7.22
C LEU A 4 4.21 -47.94 -6.44
N LEU A 5 5.45 -48.14 -6.90
CA LEU A 5 6.65 -47.64 -6.23
C LEU A 5 6.94 -46.16 -6.54
N THR A 6 6.42 -45.61 -7.64
CA THR A 6 6.52 -44.18 -7.95
C THR A 6 5.54 -43.33 -7.15
N VAL A 7 4.36 -43.88 -6.82
CA VAL A 7 3.36 -43.20 -5.98
C VAL A 7 3.77 -43.25 -4.49
N TRP A 8 4.49 -44.28 -4.06
CA TRP A 8 4.98 -44.40 -2.68
C TRP A 8 6.14 -43.48 -2.31
N ARG A 9 6.87 -42.90 -3.29
CA ARG A 9 7.87 -41.86 -3.01
C ARG A 9 7.26 -40.50 -2.63
N PHE A 10 5.94 -40.33 -2.79
CA PHE A 10 5.23 -39.12 -2.40
C PHE A 10 4.52 -39.23 -1.03
N ALA A 11 4.49 -40.43 -0.42
CA ALA A 11 3.65 -40.71 0.75
C ALA A 11 4.43 -41.17 2.01
N LEU A 12 5.74 -40.89 2.08
CA LEU A 12 6.49 -41.02 3.32
C LEU A 12 6.72 -39.62 3.91
N GLY A 13 5.77 -39.22 4.77
CA GLY A 13 5.94 -38.20 5.80
C GLY A 13 6.38 -36.83 5.31
N GLN A 14 5.43 -35.95 5.00
CA GLN A 14 5.70 -34.52 5.20
C GLN A 14 5.70 -34.27 6.71
N PRO A 15 6.85 -33.96 7.34
CA PRO A 15 6.83 -33.37 8.68
C PRO A 15 6.06 -32.05 8.59
N ALA A 16 5.45 -31.63 9.69
CA ALA A 16 4.69 -30.38 9.81
C ALA A 16 5.55 -29.09 9.71
N GLY A 17 6.54 -29.07 8.82
CA GLY A 17 7.38 -27.93 8.47
C GLY A 17 7.30 -27.69 6.96
N GLY A 18 7.08 -26.44 6.57
CA GLY A 18 6.66 -26.04 5.22
C GLY A 18 7.54 -26.56 4.06
N ASP A 19 6.92 -26.57 2.88
CA ASP A 19 7.48 -27.04 1.62
C ASP A 19 8.14 -25.88 0.84
N ASP A 20 9.46 -25.73 1.02
CA ASP A 20 10.26 -24.70 0.36
C ASP A 20 10.17 -24.78 -1.17
N ALA A 21 10.00 -25.97 -1.75
CA ALA A 21 9.84 -26.13 -3.20
C ALA A 21 8.50 -25.53 -3.67
N GLN A 22 7.40 -25.79 -2.94
CA GLN A 22 6.11 -25.15 -3.23
C GLN A 22 6.15 -23.64 -3.05
N CYS A 23 6.83 -23.17 -2.01
CA CYS A 23 7.02 -21.74 -1.76
C CYS A 23 7.65 -21.04 -2.97
N LEU A 24 8.81 -21.52 -3.43
CA LEU A 24 9.54 -20.91 -4.53
C LEU A 24 8.80 -21.07 -5.88
N ARG A 25 8.12 -22.20 -6.11
CA ARG A 25 7.24 -22.36 -7.28
C ARG A 25 6.08 -21.36 -7.26
N GLY A 26 5.46 -21.16 -6.10
CA GLY A 26 4.39 -20.19 -5.92
C GLY A 26 4.84 -18.76 -6.17
N LEU A 27 6.02 -18.38 -5.69
CA LEU A 27 6.63 -17.08 -5.98
C LEU A 27 6.95 -16.92 -7.46
N LYS A 28 7.54 -17.95 -8.09
CA LYS A 28 7.83 -17.95 -9.53
C LYS A 28 6.59 -17.67 -10.36
N MET A 29 5.45 -18.30 -10.01
CA MET A 29 4.18 -18.09 -10.70
C MET A 29 3.60 -16.68 -10.49
N GLY A 30 3.88 -16.05 -9.35
CA GLY A 30 3.43 -14.68 -9.05
C GLY A 30 4.26 -13.62 -9.77
N PHE A 31 5.55 -13.87 -10.00
CA PHE A 31 6.45 -12.90 -10.61
C PHE A 31 6.39 -12.88 -12.14
N GLN A 32 6.65 -11.69 -12.69
CA GLN A 32 6.89 -11.47 -14.10
C GLN A 32 8.33 -11.00 -14.29
N ASP A 33 9.20 -11.89 -14.77
CA ASP A 33 10.62 -11.61 -15.02
C ASP A 33 10.84 -11.23 -16.50
N VAL A 34 10.65 -9.95 -16.81
CA VAL A 34 10.75 -9.43 -18.18
C VAL A 34 12.15 -9.63 -18.77
N GLN A 35 13.20 -9.58 -17.94
CA GLN A 35 14.59 -9.75 -18.37
C GLN A 35 15.05 -11.22 -18.39
N ARG A 36 14.20 -12.15 -17.96
CA ARG A 36 14.52 -13.60 -17.81
C ARG A 36 15.76 -13.89 -16.96
N SER A 37 16.15 -12.96 -16.09
CA SER A 37 17.36 -13.06 -15.28
C SER A 37 17.21 -14.05 -14.13
N LEU A 38 16.06 -14.06 -13.47
CA LEU A 38 15.73 -14.93 -12.34
C LEU A 38 15.27 -16.31 -12.81
N PHE A 39 14.44 -16.35 -13.85
CA PHE A 39 13.84 -17.60 -14.32
C PHE A 39 14.82 -18.53 -15.05
N SER A 40 16.00 -18.02 -15.43
CA SER A 40 17.11 -18.83 -15.91
C SER A 40 17.63 -19.81 -14.84
N THR A 41 17.72 -19.35 -13.58
CA THR A 41 18.21 -20.17 -12.47
C THR A 41 17.09 -20.87 -11.73
N TRP A 42 15.88 -20.31 -11.71
CA TRP A 42 14.69 -20.93 -11.09
C TRP A 42 13.99 -21.91 -12.05
N ASN A 43 14.64 -23.00 -12.42
CA ASN A 43 14.09 -24.07 -13.27
C ASN A 43 13.60 -25.28 -12.46
N ASP A 44 12.92 -26.23 -13.10
CA ASP A 44 12.27 -27.36 -12.42
C ASP A 44 13.24 -28.21 -11.58
N SER A 45 14.49 -28.36 -12.04
CA SER A 45 15.52 -29.13 -11.32
C SER A 45 15.96 -28.43 -10.03
N THR A 46 16.19 -27.12 -10.10
CA THR A 46 16.59 -26.31 -8.94
C THR A 46 15.46 -26.11 -7.93
N LEU A 47 14.22 -25.98 -8.41
CA LEU A 47 13.05 -25.79 -7.55
C LEU A 47 12.60 -27.09 -6.90
N GLN A 48 12.98 -28.27 -7.42
CA GLN A 48 12.65 -29.55 -6.80
C GLN A 48 13.41 -29.77 -5.49
N ASN A 49 14.64 -29.27 -5.38
CA ASN A 49 15.40 -29.32 -4.13
C ASN A 49 16.22 -28.03 -3.93
N PRO A 50 15.57 -26.94 -3.46
CA PRO A 50 16.17 -25.60 -3.41
C PRO A 50 17.46 -25.49 -2.59
N CYS A 51 17.60 -26.34 -1.57
CA CYS A 51 18.70 -26.27 -0.60
C CYS A 51 19.69 -27.42 -0.70
N PHE A 52 19.72 -28.14 -1.83
CA PHE A 52 20.60 -29.28 -2.00
C PHE A 52 22.05 -28.86 -2.26
N LYS A 53 22.92 -29.07 -1.27
CA LYS A 53 24.35 -28.66 -1.27
C LYS A 53 25.21 -29.32 -2.36
N GLN A 54 24.74 -30.34 -3.08
CA GLN A 54 25.49 -30.99 -4.17
C GLN A 54 25.11 -30.44 -5.57
N SER A 55 24.16 -29.52 -5.66
CA SER A 55 23.82 -28.87 -6.92
C SER A 55 24.81 -27.74 -7.20
N PHE A 56 25.53 -27.81 -8.32
CA PHE A 56 26.46 -26.76 -8.77
C PHE A 56 25.72 -25.48 -9.25
N THR A 57 24.39 -25.52 -9.35
CA THR A 57 23.57 -24.36 -9.74
C THR A 57 22.89 -23.75 -8.52
N SER A 58 23.41 -22.60 -8.07
CA SER A 58 22.80 -21.83 -6.98
C SER A 58 21.55 -21.11 -7.46
N LEU A 59 20.44 -21.27 -6.73
CA LEU A 59 19.23 -20.47 -6.95
C LEU A 59 19.57 -19.01 -6.67
N THR A 60 19.44 -18.15 -7.68
CA THR A 60 19.75 -16.74 -7.53
C THR A 60 18.91 -16.12 -6.43
N GLY A 61 19.59 -15.52 -5.46
CA GLY A 61 18.96 -14.80 -4.35
C GLY A 61 18.34 -15.69 -3.28
N VAL A 62 18.51 -17.02 -3.30
CA VAL A 62 17.97 -17.91 -2.26
C VAL A 62 19.12 -18.43 -1.40
N ASN A 63 19.04 -18.18 -0.09
CA ASN A 63 19.99 -18.71 0.88
C ASN A 63 19.32 -19.76 1.75
N CYS A 64 20.07 -20.83 2.00
CA CYS A 64 19.62 -21.97 2.79
C CYS A 64 20.47 -22.17 4.03
N ASN A 65 19.83 -22.56 5.12
CA ASN A 65 20.49 -23.07 6.32
C ASN A 65 19.81 -24.39 6.72
N ASP A 66 20.60 -25.41 7.10
CA ASP A 66 20.10 -26.73 7.48
C ASP A 66 19.04 -27.32 6.51
N ASN A 67 19.32 -27.22 5.20
CA ASN A 67 18.45 -27.67 4.10
C ASN A 67 17.08 -26.97 4.03
N LYS A 68 16.93 -25.81 4.68
CA LYS A 68 15.72 -24.98 4.63
C LYS A 68 16.01 -23.60 4.07
N VAL A 69 15.06 -23.04 3.33
CA VAL A 69 15.17 -21.66 2.83
C VAL A 69 15.00 -20.69 3.99
N VAL A 70 16.03 -19.87 4.22
CA VAL A 70 16.06 -18.90 5.32
C VAL A 70 16.06 -17.46 4.85
N SER A 71 16.53 -17.19 3.64
CA SER A 71 16.52 -15.83 3.09
C SER A 71 16.30 -15.80 1.60
N ILE A 72 15.53 -14.82 1.14
CA ILE A 72 15.28 -14.53 -0.28
C ILE A 72 15.64 -13.06 -0.53
N PHE A 73 16.62 -12.83 -1.40
CA PHE A 73 17.16 -11.53 -1.79
C PHE A 73 16.99 -11.31 -3.29
N LEU A 74 15.85 -10.74 -3.67
CA LEU A 74 15.46 -10.48 -5.06
C LEU A 74 15.33 -8.98 -5.38
N GLY A 75 15.92 -8.11 -4.56
CA GLY A 75 15.89 -6.67 -4.80
C GLY A 75 16.56 -6.23 -6.11
N GLY A 76 16.06 -5.16 -6.73
CA GLY A 76 16.70 -4.51 -7.88
C GLY A 76 16.67 -5.31 -9.19
N ARG A 77 15.67 -6.18 -9.39
CA ARG A 77 15.62 -7.13 -10.52
C ARG A 77 14.56 -6.81 -11.57
N MET A 78 13.91 -5.64 -11.47
CA MET A 78 12.82 -5.24 -12.37
C MET A 78 11.66 -6.26 -12.42
N LEU A 79 11.45 -7.03 -11.35
CA LEU A 79 10.40 -8.04 -11.28
C LEU A 79 9.03 -7.37 -11.24
N GLY A 80 8.16 -7.72 -12.17
CA GLY A 80 6.73 -7.39 -12.12
C GLY A 80 5.89 -8.50 -11.47
N GLY A 81 4.58 -8.41 -11.61
CA GLY A 81 3.65 -9.40 -11.04
C GLY A 81 3.31 -9.14 -9.58
N THR A 82 2.94 -10.18 -8.82
CA THR A 82 2.42 -10.07 -7.45
C THR A 82 3.18 -10.97 -6.48
N ILE A 83 3.07 -10.65 -5.18
CA ILE A 83 3.62 -11.49 -4.12
C ILE A 83 2.63 -12.63 -3.84
N SER A 84 3.02 -13.86 -4.16
CA SER A 84 2.17 -15.03 -3.95
C SER A 84 2.01 -15.36 -2.45
N PRO A 85 0.78 -15.67 -1.97
CA PRO A 85 0.56 -16.16 -0.61
C PRO A 85 1.33 -17.44 -0.27
N ALA A 86 1.78 -18.20 -1.28
CA ALA A 86 2.60 -19.39 -1.11
C ALA A 86 3.96 -19.12 -0.42
N ILE A 87 4.35 -17.84 -0.25
CA ILE A 87 5.53 -17.45 0.54
C ILE A 87 5.53 -18.05 1.95
N THR A 88 4.35 -18.34 2.52
CA THR A 88 4.23 -18.97 3.85
C THR A 88 4.71 -20.41 3.92
N ASN A 89 4.80 -21.09 2.78
CA ASN A 89 5.34 -22.44 2.73
C ASN A 89 6.85 -22.45 3.03
N CYS A 90 7.56 -21.33 2.88
CA CYS A 90 8.92 -21.17 3.37
C CYS A 90 8.91 -20.93 4.90
N SER A 91 8.56 -21.94 5.69
CA SER A 91 8.29 -21.77 7.13
C SER A 91 9.49 -21.30 7.95
N ASN A 92 10.72 -21.44 7.41
CA ASN A 92 11.96 -21.01 8.06
C ASN A 92 12.47 -19.66 7.51
N LEU A 93 11.67 -18.96 6.71
CA LEU A 93 12.08 -17.70 6.11
C LEU A 93 12.23 -16.63 7.20
N ASN A 94 13.46 -16.15 7.35
CA ASN A 94 13.82 -15.11 8.29
C ASN A 94 13.99 -13.75 7.62
N THR A 95 14.42 -13.72 6.36
CA THR A 95 14.63 -12.47 5.61
C THR A 95 13.99 -12.56 4.23
N LEU A 96 13.13 -11.61 3.91
CA LEU A 96 12.56 -11.42 2.59
C LEU A 96 12.86 -10.00 2.10
N ASP A 97 13.61 -9.91 1.02
CA ASP A 97 13.94 -8.66 0.36
C ASP A 97 13.52 -8.72 -1.11
N LEU A 98 12.50 -7.95 -1.44
CA LEU A 98 11.95 -7.76 -2.79
C LEU A 98 12.01 -6.29 -3.21
N SER A 99 12.88 -5.47 -2.60
CA SER A 99 12.91 -4.02 -2.84
C SER A 99 13.27 -3.66 -4.29
N ASP A 100 12.99 -2.43 -4.71
CA ASP A 100 13.46 -1.89 -5.99
C ASP A 100 13.03 -2.76 -7.19
N ASN A 101 11.76 -3.14 -7.21
CA ASN A 101 11.14 -3.93 -8.26
C ASN A 101 9.89 -3.21 -8.80
N GLN A 102 9.11 -3.89 -9.63
CA GLN A 102 7.86 -3.37 -10.22
C GLN A 102 6.65 -4.18 -9.75
N LEU A 103 6.71 -4.75 -8.55
CA LEU A 103 5.66 -5.61 -8.00
C LEU A 103 4.38 -4.78 -7.76
N THR A 104 3.25 -5.37 -8.11
CA THR A 104 1.90 -4.79 -7.95
C THR A 104 1.03 -5.70 -7.09
N GLY A 105 -0.25 -5.34 -6.92
CA GLY A 105 -1.19 -6.07 -6.08
C GLY A 105 -1.04 -5.70 -4.61
N VAL A 106 -1.49 -6.60 -3.72
CA VAL A 106 -1.50 -6.36 -2.27
C VAL A 106 -0.40 -7.16 -1.57
N ILE A 107 0.00 -6.71 -0.38
CA ILE A 107 0.79 -7.52 0.54
C ILE A 107 -0.11 -8.66 1.06
N PRO A 108 0.20 -9.95 0.79
CA PRO A 108 -0.66 -11.05 1.24
C PRO A 108 -0.66 -11.14 2.77
N SER A 109 -1.85 -11.19 3.39
CA SER A 109 -2.00 -11.28 4.84
C SER A 109 -1.38 -12.55 5.42
N GLN A 110 -1.21 -13.58 4.60
CA GLN A 110 -0.57 -14.82 4.96
C GLN A 110 0.88 -14.63 5.41
N ILE A 111 1.59 -13.55 5.02
CA ILE A 111 2.95 -13.26 5.53
C ILE A 111 3.01 -13.28 7.06
N GLY A 112 1.91 -12.93 7.75
CA GLY A 112 1.81 -13.04 9.20
C GLY A 112 2.01 -14.44 9.79
N GLN A 113 1.95 -15.50 8.98
CA GLN A 113 2.21 -16.88 9.39
C GLN A 113 3.72 -17.20 9.48
N LEU A 114 4.57 -16.34 8.93
CA LEU A 114 6.03 -16.47 9.00
C LEU A 114 6.53 -15.97 10.35
N ASN A 115 6.25 -16.74 11.41
CA ASN A 115 6.46 -16.31 12.80
C ASN A 115 7.91 -15.93 13.13
N ILE A 116 8.89 -16.47 12.39
CA ILE A 116 10.32 -16.20 12.58
C ILE A 116 10.89 -15.15 11.62
N LEU A 117 10.05 -14.50 10.81
CA LEU A 117 10.46 -13.45 9.90
C LEU A 117 11.01 -12.27 10.70
N ALA A 118 12.28 -11.94 10.45
CA ALA A 118 13.00 -10.86 11.12
C ALA A 118 13.17 -9.62 10.23
N LYS A 119 13.18 -9.78 8.92
CA LYS A 119 13.35 -8.67 7.97
C LYS A 119 12.40 -8.82 6.80
N LEU A 120 11.58 -7.80 6.58
CA LEU A 120 10.71 -7.67 5.42
C LEU A 120 11.01 -6.34 4.73
N ASN A 121 11.60 -6.40 3.54
CA ASN A 121 11.86 -5.24 2.71
C ASN A 121 11.08 -5.36 1.39
N LEU A 122 10.06 -4.51 1.23
CA LEU A 122 9.23 -4.40 0.03
C LEU A 122 9.30 -2.99 -0.57
N ALA A 123 10.30 -2.21 -0.17
CA ALA A 123 10.47 -0.82 -0.56
C ALA A 123 10.54 -0.63 -2.09
N ASN A 124 10.15 0.54 -2.55
CA ASN A 124 10.30 0.97 -3.94
C ASN A 124 9.68 -0.03 -4.93
N ASN A 125 8.38 -0.26 -4.78
CA ASN A 125 7.55 -1.10 -5.63
C ASN A 125 6.25 -0.34 -5.99
N ARG A 126 5.25 -1.04 -6.54
CA ARG A 126 3.92 -0.50 -6.86
C ARG A 126 2.82 -1.25 -6.10
N LEU A 127 3.12 -1.72 -4.88
CA LEU A 127 2.18 -2.45 -4.04
C LEU A 127 1.10 -1.51 -3.53
N GLY A 128 -0.15 -1.96 -3.53
CA GLY A 128 -1.30 -1.21 -3.03
C GLY A 128 -2.09 -1.97 -1.98
N GLY A 129 -3.31 -1.48 -1.70
CA GLY A 129 -4.14 -2.01 -0.62
C GLY A 129 -3.62 -1.64 0.76
N ALA A 130 -4.21 -2.23 1.80
CA ALA A 130 -3.85 -1.95 3.19
C ALA A 130 -2.64 -2.75 3.66
N ILE A 131 -1.91 -2.21 4.64
CA ILE A 131 -0.89 -2.97 5.38
C ILE A 131 -1.63 -4.06 6.19
N PRO A 132 -1.34 -5.36 6.01
CA PRO A 132 -2.05 -6.42 6.73
C PRO A 132 -1.77 -6.37 8.24
N GLU A 133 -2.83 -6.39 9.05
CA GLU A 133 -2.70 -6.42 10.52
C GLU A 133 -1.95 -7.67 11.02
N SER A 134 -2.02 -8.76 10.25
CA SER A 134 -1.36 -10.03 10.50
C SER A 134 0.16 -9.94 10.53
N LEU A 135 0.77 -8.88 9.99
CA LEU A 135 2.21 -8.64 10.14
C LEU A 135 2.64 -8.52 11.61
N ALA A 136 1.72 -8.15 12.51
CA ALA A 136 1.97 -8.15 13.95
C ALA A 136 2.22 -9.56 14.54
N ASN A 137 1.84 -10.64 13.83
CA ASN A 137 2.13 -12.01 14.25
C ASN A 137 3.59 -12.42 14.01
N CYS A 138 4.33 -11.67 13.18
CA CYS A 138 5.76 -11.87 12.96
C CYS A 138 6.55 -11.32 14.16
N THR A 139 6.49 -11.97 15.32
CA THR A 139 7.05 -11.46 16.59
C THR A 139 8.59 -11.30 16.61
N TYR A 140 9.28 -11.85 15.60
CA TYR A 140 10.72 -11.66 15.40
C TYR A 140 11.07 -10.46 14.50
N LEU A 141 10.07 -9.79 13.91
CA LEU A 141 10.27 -8.73 12.94
C LEU A 141 11.03 -7.56 13.58
N SER A 142 12.18 -7.27 12.98
CA SER A 142 13.12 -6.21 13.39
C SER A 142 13.19 -5.09 12.36
N VAL A 143 13.06 -5.44 11.07
CA VAL A 143 13.05 -4.51 9.95
C VAL A 143 11.76 -4.69 9.16
N LEU A 144 11.00 -3.61 8.99
CA LEU A 144 9.85 -3.52 8.10
C LEU A 144 9.98 -2.28 7.24
N ASP A 145 10.37 -2.46 5.99
CA ASP A 145 10.50 -1.37 5.03
C ASP A 145 9.48 -1.52 3.90
N LEU A 146 8.55 -0.58 3.84
CA LEU A 146 7.45 -0.50 2.87
C LEU A 146 7.46 0.83 2.12
N HIS A 147 8.53 1.62 2.21
CA HIS A 147 8.56 2.97 1.65
C HIS A 147 8.44 2.97 0.11
N LYS A 148 7.96 4.07 -0.47
CA LYS A 148 7.76 4.20 -1.94
C LYS A 148 6.94 3.06 -2.54
N ASN A 149 5.68 2.99 -2.11
CA ASN A 149 4.67 2.11 -2.69
C ASN A 149 3.37 2.92 -2.88
N ALA A 150 2.27 2.25 -3.22
CA ALA A 150 0.92 2.83 -3.33
C ALA A 150 -0.01 2.29 -2.23
N LEU A 151 0.52 2.01 -1.03
CA LEU A 151 -0.25 1.46 0.08
C LEU A 151 -1.26 2.49 0.60
N THR A 152 -2.43 2.01 0.98
CA THR A 152 -3.59 2.82 1.38
C THR A 152 -4.14 2.38 2.74
N GLY A 153 -5.15 3.07 3.26
CA GLY A 153 -5.74 2.74 4.56
C GLY A 153 -4.93 3.27 5.73
N GLN A 154 -5.11 2.67 6.91
CA GLN A 154 -4.44 3.07 8.15
C GLN A 154 -3.21 2.21 8.44
N ILE A 155 -2.26 2.76 9.20
CA ILE A 155 -1.18 1.96 9.79
C ILE A 155 -1.78 1.10 10.91
N PRO A 156 -1.69 -0.25 10.86
CA PRO A 156 -2.26 -1.10 11.88
C PRO A 156 -1.67 -0.81 13.27
N VAL A 157 -2.54 -0.57 14.25
CA VAL A 157 -2.13 -0.36 15.65
C VAL A 157 -1.40 -1.59 16.20
N SER A 158 -1.74 -2.79 15.70
CA SER A 158 -1.13 -4.06 16.09
C SER A 158 0.39 -4.10 15.85
N LEU A 159 0.92 -3.37 14.88
CA LEU A 159 2.37 -3.29 14.63
C LEU A 159 3.13 -2.67 15.82
N GLY A 160 2.47 -1.86 16.65
CA GLY A 160 3.05 -1.34 17.89
C GLY A 160 3.42 -2.42 18.91
N SER A 161 2.82 -3.61 18.83
CA SER A 161 3.10 -4.74 19.72
C SER A 161 4.45 -5.42 19.44
N LEU A 162 5.03 -5.21 18.24
CA LEU A 162 6.27 -5.86 17.80
C LEU A 162 7.48 -5.31 18.57
N GLN A 163 7.87 -5.93 19.67
CA GLN A 163 8.93 -5.41 20.56
C GLN A 163 10.32 -5.35 19.90
N ARG A 164 10.58 -6.17 18.87
CA ARG A 164 11.87 -6.24 18.18
C ARG A 164 12.00 -5.26 17.02
N LEU A 165 10.90 -4.63 16.61
CA LEU A 165 10.88 -3.72 15.47
C LEU A 165 11.70 -2.46 15.79
N ASN A 166 12.83 -2.30 15.11
CA ASN A 166 13.79 -1.21 15.33
C ASN A 166 14.09 -0.42 14.06
N SER A 167 13.71 -0.93 12.90
CA SER A 167 13.73 -0.24 11.62
C SER A 167 12.35 -0.36 10.98
N PHE A 168 11.73 0.79 10.75
CA PHE A 168 10.39 0.89 10.19
C PHE A 168 10.34 2.10 9.26
N ASP A 169 9.88 1.90 8.03
CA ASP A 169 9.66 2.97 7.07
C ASP A 169 8.41 2.66 6.22
N VAL A 170 7.45 3.58 6.24
CA VAL A 170 6.22 3.55 5.42
C VAL A 170 6.07 4.85 4.62
N SER A 171 7.15 5.61 4.49
CA SER A 171 7.15 6.90 3.81
C SER A 171 6.83 6.75 2.32
N TYR A 172 6.33 7.83 1.71
CA TYR A 172 5.96 7.88 0.30
C TYR A 172 4.98 6.78 -0.10
N ASN A 173 3.84 6.74 0.58
CA ASN A 173 2.66 5.94 0.27
C ASN A 173 1.41 6.83 0.28
N ASP A 174 0.23 6.23 0.13
CA ASP A 174 -1.08 6.88 0.22
C ASP A 174 -1.81 6.53 1.54
N LEU A 175 -1.04 6.34 2.63
CA LEU A 175 -1.60 6.01 3.95
C LEU A 175 -2.32 7.21 4.57
N SER A 176 -3.27 6.90 5.45
CA SER A 176 -4.20 7.87 6.03
C SER A 176 -4.49 7.58 7.50
N GLY A 177 -5.04 8.56 8.21
CA GLY A 177 -5.45 8.41 9.60
C GLY A 177 -4.33 8.74 10.60
N PRO A 178 -4.57 8.45 11.89
CA PRO A 178 -3.60 8.76 12.94
C PRO A 178 -2.43 7.78 12.93
N ILE A 179 -1.21 8.26 13.20
CA ILE A 179 -0.07 7.39 13.50
C ILE A 179 -0.34 6.70 14.85
N PRO A 180 -0.31 5.35 14.92
CA PRO A 180 -0.51 4.64 16.17
C PRO A 180 0.52 5.05 17.23
N TYR A 181 0.06 5.49 18.40
CA TYR A 181 0.93 5.93 19.49
C TYR A 181 1.96 4.85 19.90
N ALA A 182 1.55 3.57 19.88
CA ALA A 182 2.42 2.43 20.18
C ALA A 182 3.58 2.23 19.18
N LEU A 183 3.48 2.79 17.97
CA LEU A 183 4.57 2.83 16.99
C LEU A 183 5.41 4.08 17.12
N ALA A 184 4.81 5.21 17.49
CA ALA A 184 5.50 6.49 17.52
C ALA A 184 6.33 6.72 18.80
N ASN A 185 5.88 6.19 19.94
CA ASN A 185 6.46 6.48 21.24
C ASN A 185 6.86 5.22 22.03
N THR A 186 7.97 5.33 22.76
CA THR A 186 8.43 4.38 23.77
C THR A 186 8.63 5.12 25.09
N SER A 187 8.83 4.40 26.21
CA SER A 187 9.25 5.03 27.47
C SER A 187 10.56 5.83 27.35
N ALA A 188 11.36 5.58 26.31
CA ALA A 188 12.61 6.26 26.01
C ALA A 188 12.48 7.42 25.00
N GLY A 189 11.28 7.72 24.50
CA GLY A 189 11.01 8.79 23.51
C GLY A 189 10.59 8.28 22.14
N ILE A 190 10.90 9.04 21.09
CA ILE A 190 10.54 8.72 19.69
C ILE A 190 11.09 7.36 19.30
N ARG A 191 10.21 6.43 18.93
CA ARG A 191 10.62 5.11 18.45
C ARG A 191 11.06 5.14 16.99
N PHE A 192 10.30 5.83 16.13
CA PHE A 192 10.61 6.02 14.72
C PHE A 192 10.48 7.50 14.35
N ASN A 193 11.44 8.03 13.60
CA ASN A 193 11.48 9.45 13.24
C ASN A 193 10.37 9.82 12.24
N ALA A 194 9.99 11.10 12.17
CA ALA A 194 9.03 11.65 11.21
C ALA A 194 9.35 11.30 9.75
N SER A 195 10.62 11.09 9.40
CA SER A 195 11.04 10.65 8.07
C SER A 195 10.41 9.32 7.65
N ALA A 196 10.21 8.38 8.59
CA ALA A 196 9.61 7.07 8.33
C ALA A 196 8.12 7.15 7.93
N PHE A 197 7.49 8.31 8.13
CA PHE A 197 6.07 8.54 7.87
C PHE A 197 5.85 9.59 6.77
N ALA A 198 6.93 10.23 6.28
CA ALA A 198 6.88 11.34 5.35
C ALA A 198 6.21 10.95 4.02
N GLY A 199 5.72 11.92 3.24
CA GLY A 199 5.13 11.66 1.92
C GLY A 199 3.73 11.04 1.92
N ASN A 200 3.19 10.62 3.07
CA ASN A 200 1.80 10.20 3.21
C ASN A 200 0.87 11.42 3.44
N LYS A 201 0.14 11.84 2.40
CA LYS A 201 -0.63 13.11 2.43
C LYS A 201 -1.70 13.19 3.52
N HIS A 202 -2.29 12.06 3.89
CA HIS A 202 -3.45 11.98 4.80
C HIS A 202 -3.12 11.41 6.18
N LEU A 203 -1.84 11.18 6.45
CA LEU A 203 -1.35 10.67 7.72
C LEU A 203 -1.07 11.84 8.67
N TYR A 204 -1.46 11.71 9.94
CA TYR A 204 -1.31 12.78 10.93
C TYR A 204 -1.02 12.23 12.33
N GLY A 205 -0.61 13.12 13.25
CA GLY A 205 -0.24 12.76 14.61
C GLY A 205 1.26 12.59 14.80
N TYR A 206 1.69 12.42 16.05
CA TYR A 206 3.10 12.29 16.40
C TYR A 206 3.74 11.06 15.70
N PRO A 207 4.95 11.17 15.13
CA PRO A 207 5.91 12.27 15.24
C PRO A 207 5.82 13.31 14.11
N LEU A 208 4.79 13.28 13.25
CA LEU A 208 4.64 14.29 12.20
C LEU A 208 4.32 15.65 12.82
N PRO A 209 4.86 16.75 12.25
CA PRO A 209 4.46 18.08 12.66
C PRO A 209 2.97 18.26 12.42
N GLU A 210 2.27 18.95 13.33
CA GLU A 210 0.87 19.24 13.11
C GLU A 210 0.68 20.01 11.80
N PRO A 211 -0.37 19.68 11.02
CA PRO A 211 -0.67 20.42 9.81
C PRO A 211 -0.86 21.88 10.19
N LYS A 212 -0.03 22.79 9.64
CA LYS A 212 -0.24 24.23 9.80
C LYS A 212 -1.67 24.54 9.39
N ALA A 213 -2.51 24.92 10.35
CA ALA A 213 -3.87 25.33 10.06
C ALA A 213 -3.81 26.43 9.00
N ARG A 214 -4.46 26.20 7.84
CA ARG A 214 -4.70 27.28 6.88
C ARG A 214 -5.76 28.19 7.50
N ASN A 215 -5.32 29.08 8.39
CA ASN A 215 -6.16 30.15 8.88
C ASN A 215 -6.50 31.03 7.67
N LEU A 216 -7.78 31.08 7.31
CA LEU A 216 -8.24 32.01 6.30
C LEU A 216 -7.93 33.42 6.83
N SER A 217 -7.15 34.20 6.10
CA SER A 217 -6.78 35.53 6.57
C SER A 217 -8.05 36.38 6.77
N ILE A 218 -8.00 37.33 7.70
CA ILE A 218 -9.10 38.31 7.88
C ILE A 218 -9.45 38.95 6.53
N LEU A 219 -8.45 39.22 5.68
CA LEU A 219 -8.61 39.71 4.33
C LEU A 219 -9.41 38.75 3.41
N GLY A 220 -9.19 37.44 3.54
CA GLY A 220 -9.96 36.42 2.82
C GLY A 220 -11.43 36.35 3.26
N ILE A 221 -11.70 36.47 4.57
CA ILE A 221 -13.07 36.53 5.10
C ILE A 221 -13.78 37.81 4.62
N VAL A 222 -13.11 38.96 4.71
CA VAL A 222 -13.63 40.25 4.23
C VAL A 222 -13.88 40.19 2.72
N GLY A 223 -12.99 39.56 1.95
CA GLY A 223 -13.16 39.36 0.51
C GLY A 223 -14.41 38.54 0.15
N ILE A 224 -14.67 37.45 0.86
CA ILE A 224 -15.89 36.63 0.68
C ILE A 224 -17.15 37.43 1.04
N GLY A 225 -17.10 38.23 2.12
CA GLY A 225 -18.21 39.09 2.53
C GLY A 225 -18.53 40.17 1.51
N LEU A 226 -17.52 40.90 1.02
CA LEU A 226 -17.69 41.94 0.01
C LEU A 226 -18.20 41.37 -1.33
N GLY A 227 -17.65 40.22 -1.75
CA GLY A 227 -18.07 39.55 -2.98
C GLY A 227 -19.54 39.10 -2.94
N SER A 228 -19.98 38.52 -1.82
CA SER A 228 -21.38 38.08 -1.67
C SER A 228 -22.36 39.25 -1.61
N GLY A 229 -21.98 40.36 -0.95
CA GLY A 229 -22.77 41.60 -0.94
C GLY A 229 -22.95 42.22 -2.33
N MET A 230 -21.86 42.35 -3.10
CA MET A 230 -21.92 42.85 -4.48
C MET A 230 -22.80 41.97 -5.39
N LEU A 231 -22.68 40.65 -5.27
CA LEU A 231 -23.49 39.72 -6.06
C LEU A 231 -24.99 39.87 -5.74
N SER A 232 -25.35 40.01 -4.47
CA SER A 232 -26.74 40.23 -4.03
C SER A 232 -27.33 41.51 -4.61
N LEU A 233 -26.56 42.61 -4.60
CA LEU A 233 -26.99 43.89 -5.17
C LEU A 233 -27.19 43.79 -6.69
N ILE A 234 -26.30 43.09 -7.41
CA ILE A 234 -26.42 42.88 -8.86
C ILE A 234 -27.68 42.06 -9.19
N VAL A 235 -27.95 40.99 -8.44
CA VAL A 235 -29.14 40.15 -8.63
C VAL A 235 -30.42 40.94 -8.34
N SER A 236 -30.44 41.75 -7.28
CA SER A 236 -31.59 42.59 -6.95
C SER A 236 -31.85 43.64 -8.03
N PHE A 237 -30.82 44.36 -8.48
CA PHE A 237 -30.94 45.37 -9.52
C PHE A 237 -31.45 44.78 -10.84
N THR A 238 -30.87 43.65 -11.26
CA THR A 238 -31.29 42.96 -12.49
C THR A 238 -32.73 42.47 -12.41
N ALA A 239 -33.18 41.95 -11.26
CA ALA A 239 -34.57 41.56 -11.05
C ALA A 239 -35.54 42.75 -11.16
N VAL A 240 -35.19 43.91 -10.58
CA VAL A 240 -35.98 45.14 -10.70
C VAL A 240 -36.06 45.61 -12.15
N CYS A 241 -34.94 45.63 -12.88
CA CYS A 241 -34.94 46.00 -14.29
C CYS A 241 -35.80 45.07 -15.15
N ILE A 242 -35.76 43.76 -14.89
CA ILE A 242 -36.62 42.79 -15.58
C ILE A 242 -38.09 43.06 -15.27
N TRP A 243 -38.43 43.28 -13.99
CA TRP A 243 -39.80 43.57 -13.58
C TRP A 243 -40.34 44.86 -14.23
N LEU A 244 -39.55 45.93 -14.27
CA LEU A 244 -39.93 47.18 -14.92
C LEU A 244 -40.22 46.98 -16.41
N ARG A 245 -39.34 46.28 -17.15
CA ARG A 245 -39.58 45.98 -18.57
C ARG A 245 -40.84 45.17 -18.80
N LEU A 246 -41.09 44.17 -17.95
CA LEU A 246 -42.32 43.37 -18.03
C LEU A 246 -43.56 44.21 -17.73
N SER A 247 -43.47 45.18 -16.82
CA SER A 247 -44.57 46.09 -16.50
C SER A 247 -44.90 47.03 -17.65
N GLU A 248 -43.89 47.59 -18.33
CA GLU A 248 -44.07 48.42 -19.53
C GLU A 248 -44.71 47.63 -20.67
N GLN A 249 -44.26 46.38 -20.89
CA GLN A 249 -44.86 45.50 -21.90
C GLN A 249 -46.33 45.17 -21.61
N ARG A 250 -46.70 44.98 -20.32
CA ARG A 250 -48.10 44.75 -19.94
C ARG A 250 -48.97 45.96 -20.21
N LEU A 251 -48.49 47.16 -19.84
CA LEU A 251 -49.20 48.41 -20.12
C LEU A 251 -49.39 48.63 -21.62
N ALA A 252 -48.34 48.45 -22.42
CA ALA A 252 -48.42 48.56 -23.89
C ALA A 252 -49.39 47.53 -24.50
N ALA A 253 -49.47 46.31 -23.96
CA ALA A 253 -50.41 45.30 -24.42
C ALA A 253 -51.87 45.63 -24.05
N GLU A 254 -52.11 46.26 -22.90
CA GLU A 254 -53.44 46.74 -22.51
C GLU A 254 -53.88 47.95 -23.34
N GLU A 255 -53.01 48.93 -23.57
CA GLU A 255 -53.28 50.07 -24.45
C GLU A 255 -53.56 49.63 -25.89
N GLY A 256 -52.81 48.64 -26.40
CA GLY A 256 -53.04 48.03 -27.71
C GLY A 256 -54.39 47.32 -27.83
N LYS A 257 -54.90 46.72 -26.75
CA LYS A 257 -56.25 46.13 -26.71
C LYS A 257 -57.34 47.18 -26.68
N ILE A 258 -57.17 48.24 -25.91
CA ILE A 258 -58.15 49.34 -25.80
C ILE A 258 -58.32 50.05 -27.15
N SER A 259 -57.21 50.27 -27.87
CA SER A 259 -57.22 50.93 -29.18
C SER A 259 -57.86 50.11 -30.30
N GLN A 260 -57.91 48.77 -30.22
CA GLN A 260 -58.66 47.92 -31.16
C GLN A 260 -60.16 47.78 -30.83
N LEU A 261 -60.60 48.26 -29.68
CA LEU A 261 -62.00 48.23 -29.22
C LEU A 261 -62.76 49.54 -29.48
N MET A 262 -62.10 50.56 -30.02
CA MET A 262 -62.73 51.81 -30.46
C MET A 262 -62.98 51.76 -31.99
N PRO A 263 -64.22 52.01 -32.44
CA PRO A 263 -64.63 51.88 -33.84
C PRO A 263 -64.09 52.97 -34.77
#